data_AF-A0A9X1VF92-F1
#
_entry.id   AF-A0A9X1VF92-F1
#
_cell.length_a   1.000
_cell.length_b   1.000
_cell.length_c   1.000
_cell.angle_alpha   90.00
_cell.angle_beta   90.00
_cell.angle_gamma   90.00
#
_symmetry.space_group_name_H-M   'P 1'
#
loop_
_entity.id
_entity.type
_entity.pdbx_description
1 polymer ?
#
loop_
_entity_poly.entity_id
_entity_poly.type
_entity_poly.pdbx_seq_one_letter_code
_entity_poly.pdbx_strand_id
1 'polypeptide(L)'
;MKSIPYQQFVALLRALGLVLVRTEASHQHWDFPPDAGKKLLRHLIIRDKDKDIPVLHMHTNLVTLELSGVVTREEFNRMLAEQANPKAAKAAARKRKAKE
;
A
#
# COMPACT_ATOMS: atom_id res chain seq x y z
N MET A 1 15.09 4.85 -4.67
CA MET A 1 14.70 3.61 -3.96
C MET A 1 15.06 2.41 -4.80
N LYS A 2 15.66 1.39 -4.19
CA LYS A 2 15.95 0.10 -4.85
C LYS A 2 14.87 -0.94 -4.52
N SER A 3 14.24 -0.82 -3.35
CA SER A 3 13.17 -1.67 -2.86
C SER A 3 12.35 -0.94 -1.80
N ILE A 4 11.18 -1.48 -1.44
CA ILE A 4 10.28 -0.95 -0.39
C ILE A 4 10.09 -2.03 0.68
N PRO A 5 10.27 -1.74 1.97
CA PRO A 5 10.08 -2.73 3.03
C PRO A 5 8.67 -3.32 2.98
N TYR A 6 8.57 -4.65 3.03
CA TYR A 6 7.31 -5.39 2.97
C TYR A 6 6.27 -4.85 3.96
N GLN A 7 6.70 -4.61 5.20
CA GLN A 7 5.84 -4.12 6.28
C GLN A 7 5.22 -2.74 5.96
N GLN A 8 5.99 -1.84 5.33
CA GLN A 8 5.49 -0.51 4.95
C GLN A 8 4.46 -0.61 3.85
N PHE A 9 4.70 -1.50 2.88
CA PHE A 9 3.76 -1.70 1.78
C PHE A 9 2.46 -2.36 2.25
N VAL A 10 2.53 -3.38 3.12
CA VAL A 10 1.35 -3.99 3.72
C VAL A 10 0.55 -2.99 4.55
N ALA A 11 1.23 -2.14 5.33
CA ALA A 11 0.56 -1.07 6.07
C ALA A 11 -0.16 -0.09 5.12
N LEU A 12 0.46 0.25 3.98
CA LEU A 12 -0.17 1.08 2.96
C LEU A 12 -1.42 0.41 2.38
N LEU A 13 -1.39 -0.88 2.05
CA LEU A 13 -2.56 -1.60 1.54
C LEU A 13 -3.72 -1.57 2.53
N ARG A 14 -3.43 -1.79 3.82
CA ARG A 14 -4.44 -1.68 4.88
C ARG A 14 -4.99 -0.26 5.00
N ALA A 15 -4.14 0.76 4.89
CA ALA A 15 -4.56 2.17 4.90
C ALA A 15 -5.44 2.53 3.69
N LEU A 16 -5.23 1.87 2.55
CA LEU A 16 -6.09 1.98 1.36
C LEU A 16 -7.41 1.19 1.49
N GLY A 17 -7.57 0.39 2.53
CA GLY A 17 -8.77 -0.41 2.79
C GLY A 17 -8.75 -1.82 2.22
N LEU A 18 -7.59 -2.31 1.77
CA LEU A 18 -7.44 -3.70 1.32
C LEU A 18 -7.27 -4.65 2.50
N VAL A 19 -7.75 -5.87 2.31
CA VAL A 19 -7.63 -6.99 3.24
C VAL A 19 -6.91 -8.16 2.59
N LEU A 20 -6.28 -8.99 3.42
CA LEU A 20 -5.72 -10.26 2.97
C LEU A 20 -6.88 -11.22 2.68
N VAL A 21 -7.05 -11.60 1.42
CA VAL A 21 -8.13 -12.49 0.97
C VAL A 21 -7.73 -13.95 1.19
N ARG A 22 -6.51 -14.30 0.78
CA ARG A 22 -5.96 -15.66 0.91
C ARG A 22 -4.44 -15.67 0.88
N THR A 23 -3.88 -16.75 1.36
CA THR A 23 -2.45 -17.09 1.25
C THR A 23 -2.30 -18.38 0.48
N GLU A 24 -1.45 -18.38 -0.54
CA GLU A 24 -1.15 -19.54 -1.38
C GLU A 24 0.37 -19.77 -1.38
N ALA A 25 0.82 -20.76 -0.61
CA ALA A 25 2.24 -21.02 -0.35
C ALA A 25 2.99 -19.76 0.16
N SER A 26 3.83 -19.15 -0.67
CA SER A 26 4.58 -17.93 -0.33
C SER A 26 3.96 -16.64 -0.88
N HIS A 27 2.71 -16.69 -1.37
CA HIS A 27 2.04 -15.55 -1.99
C HIS A 27 0.80 -15.16 -1.20
N GLN A 28 0.71 -13.87 -0.88
CA GLN A 28 -0.46 -13.25 -0.28
C GLN A 28 -1.26 -12.55 -1.36
N HIS A 29 -2.57 -12.77 -1.37
CA HIS A 29 -3.51 -12.10 -2.26
C HIS A 29 -4.31 -11.05 -1.50
N TRP A 30 -4.25 -9.82 -1.98
CA TRP A 30 -4.92 -8.66 -1.38
C TRP A 30 -5.98 -8.11 -2.33
N ASP A 31 -7.13 -7.76 -1.78
CA ASP A 31 -8.25 -7.10 -2.47
C ASP A 31 -9.06 -6.27 -1.47
N PHE A 32 -10.04 -5.53 -1.95
CA PHE A 32 -11.05 -4.92 -1.09
C PHE A 32 -11.95 -5.98 -0.46
N PRO A 33 -12.48 -5.73 0.75
CA PRO A 33 -13.39 -6.66 1.39
C PRO A 33 -14.72 -6.74 0.60
N PRO A 34 -15.47 -7.85 0.70
CA PRO A 34 -16.65 -8.10 -0.13
C PRO A 34 -17.74 -7.02 -0.04
N ASP A 35 -17.80 -6.29 1.08
CA ASP A 35 -18.76 -5.23 1.40
C ASP A 35 -18.30 -3.82 0.99
N ALA A 36 -17.09 -3.64 0.46
CA ALA A 36 -16.57 -2.33 0.09
C ALA A 36 -17.22 -1.69 -1.15
N GLY A 37 -18.04 -2.44 -1.90
CA GLY A 37 -18.68 -1.96 -3.13
C GLY A 37 -17.72 -1.71 -4.30
N LYS A 38 -16.44 -2.08 -4.15
CA LYS A 38 -15.40 -1.99 -5.18
C LYS A 38 -14.47 -3.20 -5.10
N LYS A 39 -13.79 -3.52 -6.19
CA LYS A 39 -12.85 -4.63 -6.31
C LYS A 39 -11.68 -4.22 -7.20
N LEU A 40 -10.49 -4.75 -6.95
CA LEU A 40 -9.38 -4.59 -7.88
C LEU A 40 -9.64 -5.36 -9.17
N LEU A 41 -9.10 -4.86 -10.29
CA LEU A 41 -9.12 -5.58 -11.58
C LEU A 41 -8.47 -6.97 -11.49
N ARG A 42 -7.45 -7.09 -10.62
CA ARG A 42 -6.78 -8.33 -10.26
C ARG A 42 -6.34 -8.26 -8.80
N HIS A 43 -6.27 -9.40 -8.12
CA HIS A 43 -5.68 -9.45 -6.79
C HIS A 43 -4.26 -8.89 -6.82
N LEU A 44 -3.92 -8.11 -5.80
CA LEU A 44 -2.55 -7.67 -5.60
C LEU A 44 -1.78 -8.78 -4.89
N ILE A 45 -0.72 -9.27 -5.53
CA ILE A 45 0.04 -10.43 -5.08
C ILE A 45 1.38 -9.98 -4.52
N ILE A 46 1.67 -10.34 -3.27
CA ILE A 46 2.94 -10.04 -2.60
C ILE A 46 3.54 -11.34 -2.05
N ARG A 47 4.85 -11.48 -2.14
CA ARG A 47 5.56 -12.56 -1.45
C ARG A 47 5.82 -12.18 0.01
N ASP A 48 5.38 -13.03 0.93
CA ASP A 48 5.49 -12.81 2.38
C ASP A 48 6.91 -13.07 2.93
N LYS A 49 7.67 -13.95 2.25
CA LYS A 49 9.06 -14.27 2.62
C LYS A 49 10.06 -13.17 2.25
N ASP A 50 9.69 -12.29 1.33
CA ASP A 50 10.57 -11.22 0.87
C ASP A 50 10.54 -10.06 1.86
N LYS A 51 11.71 -9.68 2.39
CA LYS A 51 11.83 -8.54 3.31
C LYS A 51 11.47 -7.22 2.64
N ASP A 52 11.74 -7.13 1.34
CA ASP A 52 11.49 -5.96 0.53
C ASP A 52 10.80 -6.31 -0.78
N ILE A 53 9.98 -5.38 -1.25
CA ILE A 53 9.31 -5.43 -2.55
C ILE A 53 10.20 -4.72 -3.56
N PRO A 54 10.69 -5.42 -4.60
CA PRO A 54 11.50 -4.79 -5.63
C PRO A 54 10.73 -3.70 -6.37
N VAL A 55 11.39 -2.58 -6.65
CA VAL A 55 10.76 -1.44 -7.36
C VAL A 55 10.22 -1.82 -8.74
N LEU A 56 10.79 -2.84 -9.38
CA LEU A 56 10.30 -3.37 -10.65
C LEU A 56 8.83 -3.84 -10.56
N HIS A 57 8.41 -4.38 -9.41
CA HIS A 57 7.01 -4.79 -9.21
C HIS A 57 6.08 -3.61 -8.93
N MET A 58 6.63 -2.41 -8.68
CA MET A 58 5.81 -1.31 -8.21
C MET A 58 4.93 -0.69 -9.26
N HIS A 59 5.39 -0.62 -10.51
CA HIS A 59 4.54 -0.16 -11.59
C HIS A 59 3.28 -1.02 -11.71
N THR A 60 3.43 -2.35 -11.77
CA THR A 60 2.32 -3.29 -11.85
C THR A 60 1.38 -3.21 -10.63
N ASN A 61 1.94 -3.06 -9.43
CA ASN A 61 1.16 -2.91 -8.21
C ASN A 61 0.36 -1.59 -8.20
N LEU A 62 0.97 -0.47 -8.64
CA LEU A 62 0.29 0.82 -8.75
C LEU A 62 -0.82 0.81 -9.79
N VAL A 63 -0.61 0.16 -10.94
CA VAL A 63 -1.67 -0.05 -11.95
C VAL A 63 -2.81 -0.87 -11.35
N THR A 64 -2.48 -1.93 -10.60
CA THR A 64 -3.49 -2.79 -9.96
C THR A 64 -4.31 -2.03 -8.91
N LEU A 65 -3.68 -1.10 -8.18
CA LEU A 65 -4.35 -0.21 -7.23
C LEU A 65 -5.06 0.98 -7.89
N GLU A 66 -5.05 1.09 -9.22
CA GLU A 66 -5.56 2.24 -9.99
C GLU A 66 -4.91 3.59 -9.60
N LEU A 67 -3.71 3.53 -9.02
CA LEU A 67 -2.93 4.70 -8.62
C LEU A 67 -1.92 5.13 -9.69
N SER A 68 -1.71 4.29 -10.72
CA SER A 68 -0.78 4.60 -11.81
C SER A 68 -1.28 5.79 -12.62
N GLY A 69 -0.50 6.88 -12.67
CA GLY A 69 -0.86 8.12 -13.35
C GLY A 69 -1.79 9.04 -12.54
N VAL A 70 -2.31 8.56 -11.40
CA VAL A 70 -3.12 9.35 -10.46
C VAL A 70 -2.24 9.87 -9.30
N VAL A 71 -1.30 9.04 -8.86
CA VAL A 71 -0.39 9.36 -7.76
C VAL A 71 1.02 9.54 -8.31
N THR A 72 1.60 10.70 -8.05
CA THR A 72 3.02 10.97 -8.37
C THR A 72 3.94 10.09 -7.53
N ARG A 73 5.16 9.88 -7.99
CA ARG A 73 6.16 9.11 -7.23
C ARG A 73 6.40 9.72 -5.85
N GLU A 74 6.37 11.04 -5.76
CA GLU A 74 6.57 11.82 -4.55
C GLU A 74 5.41 11.65 -3.56
N GLU A 75 4.17 11.60 -4.05
CA GLU A 75 2.99 11.30 -3.22
C GLU A 75 3.04 9.86 -2.70
N PHE A 76 3.37 8.90 -3.57
CA PHE A 76 3.51 7.51 -3.14
C PHE A 76 4.59 7.33 -2.07
N ASN A 77 5.75 7.96 -2.24
CA ASN A 77 6.82 7.96 -1.23
C ASN A 77 6.35 8.62 0.08
N ARG A 78 5.53 9.67 0.02
CA ARG A 78 4.94 10.30 1.21
C ARG A 78 4.00 9.35 1.92
N MET A 79 3.11 8.66 1.20
CA MET A 79 2.21 7.66 1.78
C MET A 79 2.99 6.53 2.46
N LEU A 80 4.06 6.03 1.84
CA LEU A 80 4.95 5.04 2.44
C LEU A 80 5.64 5.57 3.71
N ALA A 81 6.15 6.81 3.67
CA ALA A 81 6.81 7.43 4.81
C ALA A 81 5.85 7.63 6.00
N GLU A 82 4.58 7.94 5.72
CA GLU A 82 3.53 8.01 6.75
C GLU A 82 3.32 6.65 7.43
N GLN A 83 3.42 5.55 6.68
CA GLN A 83 3.33 4.20 7.26
C GLN A 83 4.61 3.78 8.02
N ALA A 84 5.77 4.29 7.62
CA ALA A 84 7.05 4.00 8.27
C ALA A 84 7.16 4.59 9.70
N ASN A 85 6.42 5.66 9.99
CA ASN A 85 6.40 6.28 11.31
C ASN A 85 4.95 6.66 11.71
N PRO A 86 4.16 5.70 12.22
CA PRO A 86 2.75 5.92 12.55
C PRO A 86 2.55 6.99 13.65
N LYS A 87 3.55 7.23 14.52
CA LYS A 87 3.52 8.31 15.51
C LYS A 87 3.67 9.69 14.86
N ALA A 88 4.60 9.84 13.92
CA ALA A 88 4.77 11.09 13.16
C ALA A 88 3.60 11.35 12.20
N ALA A 89 3.04 10.32 11.57
CA ALA A 89 1.88 10.45 10.70
C ALA A 89 0.63 10.92 11.46
N LYS A 90 0.36 10.38 12.66
CA LYS A 90 -0.72 10.88 13.54
C LYS A 90 -0.51 12.33 13.95
N ALA A 91 0.74 12.73 14.22
CA ALA A 91 1.07 14.12 14.55
C ALA A 91 0.90 15.07 13.35
N ALA A 92 1.29 14.64 12.14
CA ALA A 92 1.12 15.40 10.91
C ALA A 92 -0.37 15.53 10.49
N ALA A 93 -1.15 14.45 10.61
CA ALA A 93 -2.59 14.47 10.36
C ALA A 93 -3.34 15.39 11.34
N ARG A 94 -2.96 15.40 12.63
CA ARG A 94 -3.48 16.36 13.62
C ARG A 94 -3.14 17.81 13.25
N LYS A 95 -1.92 18.08 12.77
CA LYS A 95 -1.52 19.42 12.33
C LYS A 95 -2.27 19.89 11.07
N ARG A 96 -2.63 18.99 10.15
CA ARG A 96 -3.45 19.32 8.98
C ARG A 96 -4.90 19.66 9.36
N LYS A 97 -5.53 18.86 10.22
CA LYS A 97 -6.89 19.12 10.74
C LYS A 97 -7.02 20.37 11.61
N ALA A 98 -5.91 20.88 12.17
CA ALA A 98 -5.90 22.10 12.98
C ALA A 98 -5.68 23.37 12.14
N LYS A 99 -5.53 23.24 10.82
CA LYS A 99 -5.23 24.34 9.89
C LYS A 99 -6.34 24.56 8.85
N GLU A 100 -7.38 23.71 8.87
CA GLU A 100 -8.72 23.96 8.31
C GLU A 100 -9.61 24.55 9.40
#